data_AF-A0A6I0KP76-F1
#
_entry.id   AF-A0A6I0KP76-F1
#
_cell.length_a   1.000
_cell.length_b   1.000
_cell.length_c   1.000
_cell.angle_alpha   90.00
_cell.angle_beta   90.00
_cell.angle_gamma   90.00
#
_symmetry.space_group_name_H-M   'P 1'
#
loop_
_entity.id
_entity.type
_entity.pdbx_description
1 polymer ?
#
loop_
_entity_poly.entity_id
_entity_poly.type
_entity_poly.pdbx_seq_one_letter_code
_entity_poly.pdbx_strand_id
1 'polypeptide(L)'
;MKRNIRQCLIVAATALSLAACDVKDPIYNTPHPEQGAITLVTDWSGIGEGLTAPASYTVEAGDYSATLTGTTNLLEPLFEPGSY
;
A
#
# COMPACT_ATOMS: atom_id res chain seq x y z
N MET A 1 -15.20 -53.71 15.67
CA MET A 1 -14.11 -53.08 14.88
C MET A 1 -14.60 -52.11 13.81
N LYS A 2 -15.51 -52.48 12.89
CA LYS A 2 -15.97 -51.61 11.79
C LYS A 2 -16.67 -50.29 12.21
N ARG A 3 -17.39 -50.29 13.33
CA ARG A 3 -18.08 -49.09 13.87
C ARG A 3 -17.10 -48.02 14.39
N ASN A 4 -16.03 -48.49 15.04
CA ASN A 4 -14.99 -47.63 15.62
C ASN A 4 -14.16 -46.95 14.51
N ILE A 5 -13.90 -47.66 13.41
CA ILE A 5 -13.19 -47.10 12.24
C ILE A 5 -14.01 -45.98 11.58
N ARG A 6 -15.33 -46.14 11.45
CA ARG A 6 -16.21 -45.09 10.89
C ARG A 6 -16.21 -43.84 11.77
N GLN A 7 -16.23 -44.01 13.09
CA GLN A 7 -16.16 -42.89 14.03
C GLN A 7 -14.82 -42.15 13.95
N CYS A 8 -13.70 -42.88 13.83
CA CYS A 8 -12.39 -42.26 13.63
C CYS A 8 -12.32 -41.46 12.32
N LEU A 9 -12.88 -41.98 11.23
CA LEU A 9 -12.90 -41.28 9.94
C LEU A 9 -13.74 -40.00 9.99
N ILE A 10 -14.89 -40.03 10.67
CA ILE A 10 -15.72 -38.84 10.84
C ILE A 10 -14.99 -37.78 11.65
N VAL A 11 -14.37 -38.15 12.77
CA VAL A 11 -13.60 -37.23 13.63
C VAL A 11 -12.40 -36.64 12.88
N ALA A 12 -11.69 -37.45 12.10
CA ALA A 12 -10.59 -36.97 11.27
C ALA A 12 -11.09 -35.98 10.21
N ALA A 13 -12.18 -36.31 9.50
CA ALA A 13 -12.74 -35.44 8.47
C ALA A 13 -13.20 -34.08 9.04
N THR A 14 -13.86 -34.05 10.20
CA THR A 14 -14.23 -32.79 10.86
C THR A 14 -13.01 -32.00 11.31
N ALA A 15 -12.00 -32.65 11.90
CA ALA A 15 -10.76 -31.97 12.29
C ALA A 15 -10.01 -31.34 11.10
N LEU A 16 -9.93 -32.03 9.97
CA LEU A 16 -9.34 -31.47 8.74
C LEU A 16 -10.16 -30.30 8.18
N SER A 17 -11.49 -30.36 8.25
CA SER A 17 -12.35 -29.26 7.76
C SER A 17 -12.24 -27.98 8.60
N LEU A 18 -11.99 -28.11 9.91
CA LEU A 18 -11.75 -26.97 10.81
C LEU A 18 -10.38 -26.33 10.60
N ALA A 19 -9.38 -27.11 10.16
CA ALA A 19 -8.04 -26.62 9.83
C ALA A 19 -7.93 -26.04 8.41
N ALA A 20 -8.95 -26.21 7.56
CA ALA A 20 -8.94 -25.78 6.17
C ALA A 20 -9.28 -24.28 5.97
N CYS A 21 -9.65 -23.56 7.04
CA CYS A 21 -9.90 -22.11 7.00
C CYS A 21 -8.62 -21.27 7.16
N ASP A 22 -7.44 -21.82 6.84
CA ASP A 22 -6.22 -21.02 6.77
C ASP A 22 -6.15 -20.34 5.40
N VAL A 23 -6.15 -19.02 5.41
CA VAL A 23 -5.92 -18.20 4.22
C VAL A 23 -4.48 -18.42 3.76
N LYS A 24 -4.28 -19.40 2.87
CA LYS A 24 -2.99 -19.72 2.24
C LYS A 24 -2.60 -18.75 1.14
N ASP A 25 -3.50 -17.89 0.71
CA ASP A 25 -3.09 -16.77 -0.13
C ASP A 25 -2.20 -15.88 0.72
N PRO A 26 -0.95 -15.58 0.28
CA PRO A 26 -0.22 -14.50 0.90
C PRO A 26 -1.14 -13.30 0.79
N ILE A 27 -1.61 -12.82 1.95
CA ILE A 27 -2.34 -11.57 2.07
C ILE A 27 -1.50 -10.60 1.24
N TYR A 28 -2.05 -10.05 0.15
CA TYR A 28 -1.42 -8.99 -0.61
C TYR A 28 -1.41 -7.74 0.28
N ASN A 29 -0.71 -7.83 1.41
CA ASN A 29 -0.18 -6.69 2.10
C ASN A 29 0.85 -6.15 1.10
N THR A 30 0.43 -5.18 0.30
CA THR A 30 1.38 -4.11 -0.01
C THR A 30 1.99 -3.73 1.34
N PRO A 31 3.32 -3.59 1.48
CA PRO A 31 3.98 -3.46 2.78
C PRO A 31 3.35 -2.43 3.74
N HIS A 32 2.57 -1.50 3.19
CA HIS A 32 1.62 -0.64 3.88
C HIS A 32 0.22 -0.73 3.23
N PRO A 33 -0.76 -1.47 3.78
CA PRO A 33 -2.16 -1.34 3.36
C PRO A 33 -2.82 -0.05 3.90
N GLU A 34 -2.26 0.54 4.95
CA GLU A 34 -2.76 1.75 5.61
C GLU A 34 -2.09 3.06 5.18
N GLN A 35 -0.99 3.01 4.43
CA GLN A 35 -0.32 4.22 3.92
C GLN A 35 0.00 4.10 2.41
N GLY A 36 -0.02 5.23 1.71
CA GLY A 36 0.22 5.32 0.28
C GLY A 36 1.48 6.11 -0.06
N ALA A 37 2.16 5.71 -1.12
CA ALA A 37 3.22 6.50 -1.73
C ALA A 37 2.60 7.56 -2.66
N ILE A 38 3.09 8.81 -2.59
CA ILE A 38 2.66 9.90 -3.46
C ILE A 38 3.79 10.28 -4.40
N THR A 39 3.56 10.17 -5.70
CA THR A 39 4.45 10.71 -6.74
C THR A 39 3.88 12.06 -7.21
N LEU A 40 4.61 13.14 -6.94
CA LEU A 40 4.28 14.47 -7.45
C LEU A 40 4.86 14.66 -8.85
N VAL A 41 4.01 15.08 -9.78
CA VAL A 41 4.42 15.54 -11.12
C VAL A 41 4.07 17.01 -11.27
N THR A 42 5.10 17.85 -11.38
CA THR A 42 4.98 19.29 -11.54
C THR A 42 5.12 19.64 -13.02
N ASP A 43 4.05 20.18 -13.61
CA ASP A 43 4.06 20.68 -14.98
C ASP A 43 4.33 22.19 -15.03
N TRP A 44 5.35 22.57 -15.79
CA TRP A 44 5.75 23.96 -16.01
C TRP A 44 5.35 24.48 -17.40
N SER A 45 4.59 23.71 -18.19
CA SER A 45 4.19 24.09 -19.55
C SER A 45 3.48 25.45 -19.64
N GLY A 46 2.79 25.85 -18.58
CA GLY A 46 2.04 27.11 -18.48
C GLY A 46 2.72 28.21 -17.66
N ILE A 47 4.03 28.13 -17.38
CA ILE A 47 4.70 29.08 -16.47
C ILE A 47 4.76 30.52 -17.01
N GLY A 48 4.67 30.70 -18.33
CA GLY A 48 4.67 32.01 -19.00
C GLY A 48 5.87 32.21 -19.94
N GLU A 49 5.74 33.15 -20.88
CA GLU A 49 6.79 33.43 -21.87
C GLU A 49 8.05 34.01 -21.20
N GLY A 50 9.22 33.52 -21.62
CA GLY A 50 10.51 33.97 -21.09
C GLY A 50 10.85 33.47 -19.69
N LEU A 51 9.98 32.65 -19.07
CA LEU A 51 10.22 32.04 -17.77
C LEU A 51 10.70 30.60 -17.92
N THR A 52 11.67 30.22 -17.10
CA THR A 52 12.17 28.85 -16.99
C THR A 52 11.67 28.23 -15.69
N ALA A 53 11.47 26.91 -15.68
CA ALA A 53 11.21 26.18 -14.45
C ALA A 53 12.27 26.53 -13.38
N PRO A 54 11.89 26.70 -12.11
CA PRO A 54 12.83 27.03 -11.06
C PRO A 54 13.78 25.87 -10.80
N ALA A 55 15.00 26.19 -10.33
CA ALA A 55 15.98 25.17 -9.96
C ALA A 55 15.49 24.30 -8.79
N SER A 56 14.76 24.90 -7.85
CA SER A 56 14.08 24.22 -6.75
C SER A 56 12.81 24.96 -6.34
N TYR A 57 11.91 24.25 -5.66
CA TYR A 57 10.66 24.79 -5.13
C TYR A 57 10.28 24.06 -3.85
N THR A 58 9.57 24.74 -2.96
CA THR A 58 9.06 24.16 -1.72
C THR A 58 7.65 23.63 -1.93
N VAL A 59 7.39 22.42 -1.45
CA VAL A 59 6.07 21.78 -1.46
C VAL A 59 5.65 21.50 -0.03
N GLU A 60 4.40 21.81 0.29
CA GLU A 60 3.76 21.53 1.57
C GLU A 60 2.48 20.72 1.32
N ALA A 61 2.27 19.65 2.10
CA ALA A 61 1.09 18.80 2.06
C ALA A 61 0.86 18.21 3.46
N GLY A 62 -0.19 18.65 4.16
CA GLY A 62 -0.37 18.37 5.59
C GLY A 62 0.85 18.82 6.40
N ASP A 63 1.42 17.89 7.17
CA ASP A 63 2.65 18.10 7.95
C ASP A 63 3.94 17.87 7.14
N TYR A 64 3.85 17.47 5.86
CA TYR A 64 4.99 17.30 4.98
C TYR A 64 5.45 18.65 4.41
N SER A 65 6.75 18.93 4.49
CA SER A 65 7.39 20.07 3.83
C SER A 65 8.76 19.65 3.29
N ALA A 66 9.01 19.93 2.01
CA ALA A 66 10.30 19.64 1.38
C ALA A 66 10.65 20.63 0.28
N THR A 67 11.96 20.81 0.08
CA THR A 67 12.49 21.47 -1.13
C THR A 67 12.76 20.42 -2.19
N LEU A 68 12.04 20.52 -3.31
CA LEU A 68 12.13 19.60 -4.43
C LEU A 68 12.85 20.23 -5.61
N THR A 69 13.32 19.37 -6.52
CA THR A 69 13.97 19.77 -7.77
C THR A 69 13.39 18.95 -8.92
N GLY A 70 13.46 19.46 -10.15
CA GLY A 70 12.90 18.77 -11.31
C GLY A 70 11.37 18.64 -11.28
N THR A 71 10.83 17.77 -12.13
CA THR A 71 9.38 17.67 -12.38
C THR A 71 8.71 16.45 -11.76
N THR A 72 9.45 15.39 -11.44
CA THR A 72 8.88 14.15 -10.87
C THR A 72 9.60 13.82 -9.58
N ASN A 73 8.86 13.79 -8.47
CA ASN A 73 9.42 13.57 -7.14
C ASN A 73 8.54 12.58 -6.36
N LEU A 74 9.16 11.63 -5.68
CA LEU A 74 8.48 10.82 -4.67
C LEU A 74 8.43 11.63 -3.38
N LEU A 75 7.25 11.75 -2.78
CA LEU A 75 7.09 12.38 -1.48
C LEU A 75 7.21 11.29 -0.41
N GLU A 76 8.21 11.42 0.44
CA GLU A 76 8.49 10.51 1.56
C GLU A 76 8.33 11.26 2.89
N PRO A 77 7.74 10.67 3.94
CA PRO A 77 7.34 9.27 4.07
C PRO A 77 5.99 8.94 3.39
N LEU A 78 5.52 7.69 3.54
CA LEU A 78 4.18 7.30 3.08
C LEU A 78 3.09 8.07 3.84
N PHE A 79 1.96 8.31 3.17
CA PHE A 79 0.87 9.14 3.67
C PHE A 79 -0.31 8.28 4.13
N GLU A 80 -0.88 8.61 5.29
CA GLU A 80 -2.16 8.04 5.72
C GLU A 80 -3.32 8.64 4.90
N PRO A 81 -4.36 7.84 4.57
CA PRO A 81 -5.55 8.36 3.93
C PRO A 81 -6.21 9.50 4.72
N GLY A 82 -6.41 10.65 4.06
CA GLY A 82 -7.09 11.80 4.65
C GLY A 82 -6.21 12.76 5.45
N SER A 83 -4.92 12.47 5.58
CA SER A 83 -3.92 13.40 6.14
C SER A 83 -3.30 14.23 5.02
N TYR A 84 -3.78 15.46 4.84
CA TYR A 84 -3.32 16.43 3.83
C TYR A 84 -3.45 17.87 4.32
#